data_AF-A0A920VCH3-F1
#
_entry.id   AF-A0A920VCH3-F1
#
_cell.length_a   1.000
_cell.length_b   1.000
_cell.length_c   1.000
_cell.angle_alpha   90.00
_cell.angle_beta   90.00
_cell.angle_gamma   90.00
#
_symmetry.space_group_name_H-M   'P 1'
#
loop_
_entity.id
_entity.type
_entity.pdbx_description
1 polymer ?
#
loop_
_entity_poly.entity_id
_entity_poly.type
_entity_poly.pdbx_seq_one_letter_code
_entity_poly.pdbx_strand_id
1 'polypeptide(L)' 'MYRTNLEAEDSWVKHVNDEGEKILRTKAANWFVGANIPGKARALLTAPDSAPVMRAKRAEVASNGYDGFVLR' A
#
# COMPACT_ATOMS: atom_id res chain seq x y z
N MET A 1 -2.50 -19.76 -11.30
CA MET A 1 -2.45 -18.28 -11.50
C MET A 1 -2.69 -17.63 -10.16
N TYR A 2 -1.67 -17.00 -9.58
CA TYR A 2 -1.77 -16.32 -8.28
C TYR A 2 -2.35 -14.91 -8.49
N ARG A 3 -3.46 -14.58 -7.82
CA ARG A 3 -4.05 -13.24 -7.84
C ARG A 3 -4.49 -12.84 -6.44
N THR A 4 -4.51 -11.55 -6.16
CA THR A 4 -5.24 -11.00 -5.00
C THR A 4 -6.74 -11.08 -5.24
N ASN A 5 -7.53 -11.18 -4.17
CA ASN A 5 -8.95 -10.87 -4.26
C ASN A 5 -9.18 -9.34 -4.17
N LEU A 6 -10.30 -8.86 -4.71
CA LEU A 6 -10.58 -7.42 -4.80
C LEU A 6 -10.71 -6.78 -3.41
N GLU A 7 -11.33 -7.47 -2.45
CA GLU A 7 -11.53 -6.95 -1.09
C GLU A 7 -10.21 -6.70 -0.37
N ALA A 8 -9.22 -7.58 -0.55
CA ALA A 8 -7.88 -7.44 0.01
C ALA A 8 -7.11 -6.29 -0.67
N GLU A 9 -7.27 -6.13 -1.98
CA GLU A 9 -6.67 -5.00 -2.72
C GLU A 9 -7.28 -3.67 -2.27
N ASP A 10 -8.61 -3.57 -2.21
CA ASP A 10 -9.33 -2.37 -1.78
C ASP A 10 -8.99 -2.01 -0.33
N SER A 11 -8.93 -3.00 0.55
CA SER A 11 -8.53 -2.81 1.95
C SER A 11 -7.09 -2.32 2.07
N TRP A 12 -6.18 -2.84 1.23
CA TRP A 12 -4.79 -2.37 1.19
C TRP A 12 -4.68 -0.94 0.68
N VAL A 13 -5.40 -0.60 -0.40
CA VAL A 13 -5.44 0.77 -0.93
C VAL A 13 -5.99 1.75 0.11
N LYS A 14 -7.06 1.37 0.82
CA LYS A 14 -7.63 2.17 1.91
C LYS A 14 -6.59 2.41 3.01
N HIS A 15 -5.90 1.38 3.47
CA HIS A 15 -4.83 1.51 4.47
C HIS A 15 -3.71 2.47 4.02
N VAL A 16 -3.25 2.33 2.77
CA VAL A 16 -2.19 3.20 2.22
C VAL A 16 -2.62 4.67 2.19
N ASN A 17 -3.87 4.94 1.82
CA ASN A 17 -4.41 6.29 1.79
C ASN A 17 -4.60 6.86 3.21
N ASP A 18 -5.31 6.14 4.08
CA ASP A 18 -5.64 6.58 5.44
C ASP A 18 -4.38 6.85 6.28
N GLU A 19 -3.39 5.96 6.26
CA GLU A 19 -2.14 6.17 7.00
C GLU A 19 -1.20 7.14 6.27
N GLY A 20 -1.27 7.17 4.93
CA GLY A 20 -0.54 8.15 4.13
C GLY A 20 -0.93 9.58 4.46
N GLU A 21 -2.21 9.84 4.75
CA GLU A 21 -2.68 11.16 5.18
C GLU A 21 -2.07 11.63 6.51
N LYS A 22 -1.57 10.73 7.34
CA LYS A 22 -1.04 11.06 8.68
C LYS A 22 0.44 11.45 8.67
N ILE A 23 1.14 11.29 7.54
CA ILE A 23 2.60 11.52 7.45
C ILE A 23 2.95 12.76 6.63
N LEU A 24 4.03 13.46 7.02
CA LEU A 24 4.50 14.67 6.32
C LEU A 24 4.86 14.44 4.85
N ARG A 25 5.26 13.21 4.49
CA ARG A 25 5.64 12.83 3.12
C ARG A 25 4.54 13.11 2.10
N THR A 26 3.27 13.01 2.48
CA THR A 26 2.13 13.27 1.58
C THR A 26 1.70 14.73 1.53
N LYS A 27 2.22 15.58 2.43
CA LYS A 27 1.84 16.99 2.55
C LYS A 27 2.63 17.92 1.63
N ALA A 28 3.65 17.41 0.96
CA ALA A 28 4.48 18.17 0.04
C ALA A 28 4.36 17.64 -1.40
N ALA A 29 4.51 18.52 -2.38
CA ALA A 29 4.65 18.12 -3.79
C ALA A 29 6.02 17.45 -4.00
N ASN A 30 6.02 16.14 -4.09
CA ASN A 30 7.22 15.33 -4.32
C ASN A 30 6.88 14.08 -5.14
N TRP A 31 7.90 13.28 -5.45
CA TRP A 31 7.74 12.08 -6.26
C TRP A 31 6.98 10.95 -5.55
N PHE A 32 6.98 10.89 -4.22
CA PHE A 32 6.22 9.88 -3.46
C PHE A 32 4.72 10.01 -3.68
N VAL A 33 4.23 11.21 -4.02
CA VAL A 33 2.83 11.47 -4.34
C VAL A 33 2.57 11.68 -5.84
N GLY A 34 3.55 11.36 -6.69
CA GLY A 34 3.44 11.53 -8.15
C GLY A 34 3.37 12.99 -8.63
N ALA A 35 3.62 13.97 -7.76
CA ALA A 35 3.48 15.38 -8.07
C ALA A 35 4.59 15.93 -9.00
N ASN A 36 5.62 15.13 -9.27
CA ASN A 36 6.74 15.48 -10.15
C ASN A 36 6.44 15.31 -11.65
N ILE A 37 5.27 14.75 -12.03
CA ILE A 37 4.88 14.55 -13.43
C ILE A 37 3.58 15.33 -13.69
N PRO A 38 3.58 16.34 -14.57
CA PRO A 38 2.36 17.07 -14.94
C PRO A 38 1.27 16.13 -15.47
N GLY A 39 0.03 16.32 -15.01
CA GLY A 39 -1.12 15.50 -15.40
C GLY A 39 -1.22 14.13 -14.73
N LYS A 40 -0.22 13.69 -13.96
CA LYS A 40 -0.29 12.43 -13.22
C LYS A 40 -1.20 12.57 -11.99
N ALA A 41 -2.04 11.56 -11.77
CA ALA A 41 -2.85 11.46 -10.57
C ALA A 41 -1.98 11.45 -9.30
N ARG A 42 -2.48 12.10 -8.24
CA ARG A 42 -1.78 12.19 -6.94
C ARG A 42 -2.34 11.16 -5.97
N ALA A 43 -1.47 10.28 -5.50
CA ALA A 43 -1.72 9.31 -4.44
C ALA A 43 -0.37 8.92 -3.84
N LEU A 44 -0.33 8.45 -2.59
CA LEU A 44 0.91 7.90 -2.03
C LEU A 44 1.29 6.63 -2.81
N LEU A 45 2.45 6.66 -3.47
CA LEU A 45 2.93 5.58 -4.35
C LEU A 45 3.73 4.50 -3.59
N THR A 46 3.83 4.61 -2.26
CA THR A 46 4.64 3.73 -1.41
C THR A 46 3.85 3.29 -0.18
N ALA A 47 4.34 2.27 0.54
CA ALA A 47 3.76 1.94 1.84
C ALA A 47 3.90 3.14 2.83
N PRO A 48 2.86 3.42 3.63
CA PRO A 48 2.92 4.43 4.69
C PRO A 48 3.71 3.92 5.92
N ASP A 49 3.82 2.60 6.05
CA ASP A 49 4.41 1.90 7.18
C ASP A 49 5.94 1.90 7.17
N SER A 50 6.52 1.77 8.36
CA SER A 50 7.96 1.51 8.50
C SER A 50 8.35 0.13 7.97
N ALA A 51 9.63 -0.04 7.63
CA ALA A 51 10.12 -1.32 7.13
C ALA A 51 9.87 -2.51 8.10
N PRO A 52 10.04 -2.37 9.43
CA PRO A 52 9.65 -3.42 10.38
C PRO A 52 8.15 -3.78 10.33
N VAL A 53 7.26 -2.80 10.31
CA VAL A 53 5.80 -3.04 10.24
C VAL A 53 5.42 -3.75 8.94
N MET A 54 5.99 -3.32 7.82
CA MET A 54 5.78 -4.00 6.53
C MET A 54 6.31 -5.43 6.51
N ARG A 55 7.44 -5.71 7.18
CA ARG A 55 7.96 -7.08 7.30
C ARG A 55 7.02 -7.95 8.13
N ALA A 56 6.53 -7.43 9.25
CA ALA A 56 5.58 -8.15 10.11
C ALA A 56 4.28 -8.50 9.35
N LYS A 57 3.65 -7.52 8.68
CA LYS A 57 2.44 -7.74 7.87
C LYS A 57 2.63 -8.83 6.81
N ARG A 58 3.76 -8.81 6.09
CA ARG A 58 4.06 -9.84 5.08
C ARG A 58 4.27 -11.23 5.70
N ALA A 59 4.94 -11.28 6.85
CA ALA A 59 5.16 -12.55 7.56
C ALA A 59 3.84 -13.16 8.04
N GLU A 60 2.93 -12.32 8.56
CA GLU A 60 1.59 -12.73 8.99
C GLU A 60 0.75 -13.27 7.82
N VAL A 61 0.70 -12.55 6.69
CA VAL A 61 0.01 -13.03 5.48
C VAL A 61 0.57 -14.39 5.03
N ALA A 62 1.90 -14.54 5.02
CA ALA A 62 2.55 -15.80 4.65
C ALA A 62 2.25 -16.94 5.63
N SER A 63 2.28 -16.68 6.95
CA SER A 63 1.93 -17.70 7.96
C SER A 63 0.46 -18.12 7.90
N ASN A 64 -0.40 -17.21 7.45
CA ASN A 64 -1.84 -17.46 7.29
C ASN A 64 -2.18 -18.08 5.92
N GLY A 65 -1.21 -18.68 5.23
CA GLY A 65 -1.44 -19.36 3.96
C GLY A 65 -1.66 -18.41 2.78
N TYR A 66 -1.07 -17.22 2.83
CA TYR A 66 -1.26 -16.13 1.87
C TYR A 66 -2.69 -15.59 1.86
N ASP A 67 -3.19 -15.21 3.04
CA ASP A 67 -4.50 -14.57 3.17
C ASP A 67 -4.65 -13.36 2.22
N GLY A 68 -5.83 -13.21 1.63
CA GLY A 68 -6.10 -12.26 0.56
C GLY A 68 -5.67 -12.69 -0.85
N PHE A 69 -4.96 -13.83 -1.01
CA PHE A 69 -4.59 -14.38 -2.31
C PHE A 69 -5.42 -15.61 -2.68
N VAL A 70 -5.78 -15.69 -3.97
CA VAL A 70 -6.35 -16.88 -4.60
C VAL A 70 -5.21 -17.68 -5.19
N LEU A 71 -4.89 -18.81 -4.54
CA LEU A 71 -3.89 -19.76 -5.00
C LEU A 71 -4.60 -20.88 -5.78
N ARG A 72 -4.38 -20.93 -7.10
CA ARG A 72 -4.86 -22.00 -7.99
C ARG A 72 -3.72 -22.49 -8.86
#